data_AF-A0A1U7EX15-F1
#
_entry.id   AF-A0A1U7EX15-F1
#
_cell.length_a   1.000
_cell.length_b   1.000
_cell.length_c   1.000
_cell.angle_alpha   90.00
_cell.angle_beta   90.00
_cell.angle_gamma   90.00
#
_symmetry.space_group_name_H-M   'P 1'
#
loop_
_entity.id
_entity.type
_entity.pdbx_description
1 polymer ?
#
loop_
_entity_poly.entity_id
_entity_poly.type
_entity_poly.pdbx_seq_one_letter_code
_entity_poly.pdbx_strand_id
1 'polypeptide(L)'
;MLNIANYSSYGKEMLDYVTKRYSRRIGLGLATTLVATAAFMAVFRAHALAVGEPAAVSSALIGSAIVLVLNLGVLGLVLSGNLTVELSRLIDNAERIGDGELDRVAESDRNDELGTLFSAFDDMRLSLKTAFEESEAAKQDAQQAKQEAEQLSQQLVDHAEDIGDAMEQTADGDLSQRLSADADIEAINRITTAYNEMVTDLGDVIVELRAFAADVEDSTVDISEEAAGLADENQSLADDIRQLADEMTEQANSLQNAQGETDQLAASVEEIASTTDEVSNQAESAADIGIEGREQAEEAIEAMGEIQSSMQELRSLTESLETEMDDVAETTELIDDIAEQTNILALNANIEAARAGNDGAGDGSTEGFAVVADEIKSLAGETQTAVTEIEGTIDDARQDALDVSEQMGRTMSELEDSSETVTTANETLQSITATVEDVDTAMKDVANATDEGAASAEEVAATISQVEDDALDVAETSKNLADAAEAAAETMTVSAQSVSELADRTAELRAKLDQFDVATSTASEEPTATPAGGPGAATTADNTEVTGDD
;
A
#
# COMPACT_ATOMS: atom_id res chain seq x y z
N MET A 1 6.70 -96.72 30.69
CA MET A 1 6.50 -97.41 31.99
C MET A 1 5.65 -98.66 31.76
N LEU A 2 6.29 -99.76 31.37
CA LEU A 2 5.71 -101.10 31.37
C LEU A 2 6.15 -101.78 32.67
N ASN A 3 5.18 -102.09 33.53
CA ASN A 3 5.38 -102.78 34.79
C ASN A 3 5.19 -104.29 34.53
N ILE A 4 6.28 -104.99 34.23
CA ILE A 4 6.32 -106.45 34.10
C ILE A 4 7.27 -106.98 35.17
N ALA A 5 6.75 -107.17 36.37
CA ALA A 5 7.42 -107.86 37.47
C ALA A 5 6.49 -108.98 37.98
N ASN A 6 6.28 -110.03 37.17
CA ASN A 6 5.67 -111.26 37.69
C ASN A 6 5.95 -112.53 36.86
N TYR A 7 7.19 -112.71 36.41
CA TYR A 7 7.67 -113.95 35.76
C TYR A 7 8.58 -114.81 36.67
N SER A 8 8.68 -114.48 37.96
CA SER A 8 9.61 -115.11 38.92
C SER A 8 9.17 -116.48 39.47
N SER A 9 7.99 -117.00 39.13
CA SER A 9 7.46 -118.22 39.77
C SER A 9 7.68 -119.52 39.00
N TYR A 10 7.99 -119.49 37.69
CA TYR A 10 8.18 -120.70 36.89
C TYR A 10 9.63 -121.26 36.95
N GLY A 11 10.61 -120.44 37.33
CA GLY A 11 12.02 -120.85 37.38
C GLY A 11 12.39 -121.78 38.55
N LYS A 12 11.66 -121.71 39.68
CA LYS A 12 12.02 -122.48 40.89
C LYS A 12 11.57 -123.95 40.86
N GLU A 13 10.49 -124.31 40.16
CA GLU A 13 10.07 -125.71 40.02
C GLU A 13 10.92 -126.48 38.99
N MET A 14 11.49 -125.79 38.00
CA MET A 14 12.36 -126.44 37.01
C MET A 14 13.74 -126.82 37.60
N LEU A 15 14.26 -125.99 38.52
CA LEU A 15 15.53 -126.20 39.21
C LEU A 15 15.53 -127.42 40.16
N ASP A 16 14.39 -127.75 40.76
CA ASP A 16 14.25 -128.92 41.66
C ASP A 16 14.07 -130.23 40.87
N TYR A 17 13.54 -130.15 39.64
CA TYR A 17 13.42 -131.30 38.72
C TYR A 17 14.78 -131.71 38.12
N VAL A 18 15.68 -130.74 37.90
CA VAL A 18 16.99 -130.96 37.28
C VAL A 18 18.02 -131.55 38.26
N THR A 19 18.02 -131.11 39.52
CA THR A 19 18.97 -131.59 40.56
C THR A 19 18.73 -133.05 40.98
N LYS A 20 17.47 -133.54 40.93
CA LYS A 20 17.14 -134.93 41.29
C LYS A 20 17.49 -135.98 40.23
N ARG A 21 17.55 -135.61 38.94
CA ARG A 21 17.78 -136.56 37.83
C ARG A 21 19.26 -136.68 37.45
N TYR A 22 20.05 -135.62 37.64
CA TYR A 22 21.48 -135.61 37.31
C TYR A 22 22.37 -136.27 38.38
N SER A 23 22.05 -136.11 39.67
CA SER A 23 22.70 -136.87 40.74
C SER A 23 22.50 -138.39 40.59
N ARG A 24 21.34 -138.79 40.04
CA ARG A 24 21.02 -140.19 39.82
C ARG A 24 21.78 -140.81 38.66
N ARG A 25 22.08 -140.07 37.57
CA ARG A 25 22.88 -140.60 36.42
C ARG A 25 24.39 -140.64 36.72
N ILE A 26 24.92 -139.59 37.35
CA ILE A 26 26.33 -139.56 37.77
C ILE A 26 26.56 -140.54 38.94
N GLY A 27 25.62 -140.63 39.87
CA GLY A 27 25.63 -141.60 40.96
C GLY A 27 25.52 -143.05 40.49
N LEU A 28 24.68 -143.35 39.47
CA LEU A 28 24.62 -144.71 38.89
C LEU A 28 25.96 -145.10 38.28
N GLY A 29 26.60 -144.19 37.53
CA GLY A 29 27.88 -144.42 36.86
C GLY A 29 29.02 -144.71 37.82
N LEU A 30 29.15 -143.92 38.89
CA LEU A 30 30.15 -144.14 39.95
C LEU A 30 29.94 -145.47 40.69
N ALA A 31 28.68 -145.82 40.98
CA ALA A 31 28.32 -147.07 41.64
C ALA A 31 28.65 -148.30 40.79
N THR A 32 28.35 -148.31 39.48
CA THR A 32 28.72 -149.42 38.59
C THR A 32 30.22 -149.59 38.48
N THR A 33 31.01 -148.50 38.38
CA THR A 33 32.47 -148.59 38.35
C THR A 33 33.06 -149.14 39.65
N LEU A 34 32.54 -148.75 40.83
CA LEU A 34 32.99 -149.28 42.12
C LEU A 34 32.67 -150.77 42.28
N VAL A 35 31.47 -151.20 41.89
CA VAL A 35 31.04 -152.61 41.95
C VAL A 35 31.88 -153.48 41.01
N ALA A 36 32.14 -153.03 39.78
CA ALA A 36 32.99 -153.75 38.83
C ALA A 36 34.43 -153.90 39.34
N THR A 37 34.98 -152.86 39.97
CA THR A 37 36.35 -152.87 40.53
C THR A 37 36.46 -153.82 41.73
N ALA A 38 35.45 -153.86 42.62
CA ALA A 38 35.40 -154.78 43.75
C ALA A 38 35.27 -156.26 43.32
N ALA A 39 34.44 -156.54 42.31
CA ALA A 39 34.31 -157.89 41.75
C ALA A 39 35.63 -158.39 41.13
N PHE A 40 36.36 -157.50 40.43
CA PHE A 40 37.66 -157.83 39.86
C PHE A 40 38.73 -158.12 40.93
N MET A 41 38.75 -157.33 42.01
CA MET A 41 39.62 -157.58 43.17
C MET A 41 39.35 -158.94 43.82
N ALA A 42 38.08 -159.36 43.92
CA ALA A 42 37.70 -160.65 44.50
C ALA A 42 38.19 -161.84 43.65
N VAL A 43 38.06 -161.76 42.32
CA VAL A 43 38.54 -162.80 41.38
C VAL A 43 40.06 -162.96 41.45
N PHE A 44 40.81 -161.85 41.49
CA PHE A 44 42.27 -161.90 41.58
C PHE A 44 42.77 -162.38 42.96
N ARG A 45 42.06 -162.04 44.05
CA ARG A 45 42.37 -162.56 45.40
C ARG A 45 42.15 -164.07 45.49
N ALA A 46 41.11 -164.59 44.85
CA ALA A 46 40.86 -166.04 44.75
C ALA A 46 41.95 -166.75 43.93
N HIS A 47 42.43 -166.15 42.84
CA HIS A 47 43.53 -166.70 42.05
C HIS A 47 44.86 -166.72 42.83
N ALA A 48 45.18 -165.66 43.58
CA ALA A 48 46.40 -165.60 44.39
C ALA A 48 46.44 -166.66 45.51
N LEU A 49 45.29 -166.98 46.12
CA LEU A 49 45.19 -168.03 47.15
C LEU A 49 45.28 -169.45 46.58
N ALA A 50 44.88 -169.66 45.32
CA ALA A 50 44.90 -170.98 44.68
C ALA A 50 46.30 -171.41 44.21
N VAL A 51 47.19 -170.46 43.90
CA VAL A 51 48.52 -170.75 43.30
C VAL A 51 49.62 -170.96 44.35
N GLY A 52 49.45 -170.46 45.58
CA GLY A 52 50.34 -170.77 46.72
C GLY A 52 51.79 -170.28 46.63
N GLU A 53 52.21 -169.61 45.55
CA GLU A 53 53.54 -169.02 45.39
C GLU A 53 53.55 -167.52 45.72
N PRO A 54 54.62 -166.99 46.36
CA PRO A 54 54.74 -165.55 46.66
C PRO A 54 54.75 -164.65 45.40
N ALA A 55 55.06 -165.19 44.22
CA ALA A 55 55.01 -164.44 42.95
C ALA A 55 53.57 -164.09 42.50
N ALA A 56 52.55 -164.84 42.92
CA ALA A 56 51.16 -164.64 42.51
C ALA A 56 50.48 -163.44 43.21
N VAL A 57 50.98 -163.01 44.37
CA VAL A 57 50.43 -161.85 45.10
C VAL A 57 50.87 -160.53 44.46
N SER A 58 52.10 -160.48 43.91
CA SER A 58 52.62 -159.28 43.26
C SER A 58 51.94 -158.96 41.93
N SER A 59 51.60 -159.99 41.13
CA SER A 59 50.87 -159.80 39.87
C SER A 59 49.42 -159.33 40.09
N ALA A 60 48.78 -159.76 41.19
CA ALA A 60 47.43 -159.34 41.55
C ALA A 60 47.32 -157.85 41.90
N LEU A 61 48.32 -157.28 42.57
CA LEU A 61 48.35 -155.84 42.89
C LEU A 61 48.58 -154.96 41.66
N ILE A 62 49.44 -155.39 40.73
CA ILE A 62 49.69 -154.64 39.50
C ILE A 62 48.46 -154.67 38.57
N GLY A 63 47.81 -155.83 38.44
CA GLY A 63 46.60 -155.95 37.62
C GLY A 63 45.44 -155.09 38.12
N SER A 64 45.27 -154.95 39.44
CA SER A 64 44.21 -154.13 40.02
C SER A 64 44.48 -152.61 39.90
N ALA A 65 45.75 -152.18 39.91
CA ALA A 65 46.10 -150.78 39.67
C ALA A 65 45.78 -150.31 38.23
N ILE A 66 46.00 -151.18 37.23
CA ILE A 66 45.76 -150.85 35.81
C ILE A 66 44.26 -150.63 35.53
N VAL A 67 43.39 -151.44 36.12
CA VAL A 67 41.93 -151.31 35.93
C VAL A 67 41.39 -150.01 36.52
N LEU A 68 41.94 -149.55 37.64
CA LEU A 68 41.53 -148.29 38.27
C LEU A 68 41.85 -147.08 37.37
N VAL A 69 43.05 -147.06 36.77
CA VAL A 69 43.49 -145.97 35.88
C VAL A 69 42.65 -145.94 34.59
N LEU A 70 42.34 -147.09 34.01
CA LEU A 70 41.48 -147.18 32.82
C LEU A 70 40.07 -146.65 33.10
N ASN A 71 39.48 -146.96 34.25
CA ASN A 71 38.15 -146.46 34.61
C ASN A 71 38.11 -144.94 34.86
N LEU A 72 39.17 -144.36 35.43
CA LEU A 72 39.26 -142.90 35.61
C LEU A 72 39.46 -142.15 34.27
N GLY A 73 40.15 -142.75 33.29
CA GLY A 73 40.33 -142.16 31.97
C GLY A 73 39.02 -142.04 31.16
N VAL A 74 38.14 -143.02 31.25
CA VAL A 74 36.84 -143.00 30.56
C VAL A 74 35.90 -141.92 31.14
N LEU A 75 35.97 -141.68 32.44
CA LEU A 75 35.14 -140.65 33.10
C LEU A 75 35.53 -139.22 32.66
N GLY A 76 36.82 -138.98 32.33
CA GLY A 76 37.29 -137.68 31.83
C GLY A 76 36.81 -137.34 30.41
N LEU A 77 36.71 -138.34 29.52
CA LEU A 77 36.28 -138.13 28.13
C LEU A 77 34.80 -137.74 28.00
N VAL A 78 33.93 -138.23 28.90
CA VAL A 78 32.48 -137.96 28.81
C VAL A 78 32.12 -136.55 29.29
N LEU A 79 32.90 -135.94 30.18
CA LEU A 79 32.63 -134.59 30.72
C LEU A 79 33.13 -133.46 29.81
N SER A 80 34.18 -133.66 29.00
CA SER A 80 34.78 -132.58 28.20
C SER A 80 34.10 -132.32 26.84
N GLY A 81 33.31 -133.27 26.30
CA GLY A 81 32.77 -133.17 24.94
C GLY A 81 31.59 -132.21 24.76
N ASN A 82 30.85 -131.87 25.83
CA ASN A 82 29.56 -131.18 25.72
C ASN A 82 29.63 -129.64 25.86
N LEU A 83 30.79 -129.08 26.25
CA LEU A 83 30.91 -127.63 26.49
C LEU A 83 31.37 -126.85 25.24
N THR A 84 32.24 -127.44 24.42
CA THR A 84 32.91 -126.74 23.30
C THR A 84 31.97 -126.45 22.12
N VAL A 85 31.04 -127.35 21.80
CA VAL A 85 30.18 -127.22 20.61
C VAL A 85 29.20 -126.06 20.72
N GLU A 86 28.63 -125.84 21.90
CA GLU A 86 27.58 -124.84 22.10
C GLU A 86 28.14 -123.41 22.26
N LEU A 87 29.36 -123.25 22.77
CA LEU A 87 30.00 -121.93 22.83
C LEU A 87 30.34 -121.39 21.43
N SER A 88 30.76 -122.27 20.50
CA SER A 88 31.01 -121.89 19.11
C SER A 88 29.75 -121.43 18.38
N ARG A 89 28.57 -122.03 18.67
CA ARG A 89 27.30 -121.61 18.06
C ARG A 89 26.84 -120.22 18.52
N LEU A 90 27.10 -119.86 19.78
CA LEU A 90 26.77 -118.53 20.28
C LEU A 90 27.70 -117.46 19.66
N ILE A 91 28.99 -117.76 19.51
CA ILE A 91 29.96 -116.87 18.86
C ILE A 91 29.59 -116.61 17.40
N ASP A 92 29.19 -117.66 16.66
CA ASP A 92 28.76 -117.53 15.26
C ASP A 92 27.50 -116.65 15.10
N ASN A 93 26.53 -116.77 16.02
CA ASN A 93 25.38 -115.86 16.04
C ASN A 93 25.78 -114.41 16.39
N ALA A 94 26.78 -114.22 17.27
CA ALA A 94 27.26 -112.90 17.65
C ALA A 94 28.01 -112.18 16.52
N GLU A 95 28.87 -112.88 15.77
CA GLU A 95 29.55 -112.32 14.58
C GLU A 95 28.54 -111.88 13.52
N ARG A 96 27.53 -112.70 13.25
CA ARG A 96 26.53 -112.41 12.22
C ARG A 96 25.59 -111.26 12.56
N ILE A 97 25.24 -111.10 13.83
CA ILE A 97 24.54 -109.89 14.32
C ILE A 97 25.44 -108.66 14.13
N GLY A 98 26.76 -108.80 14.34
CA GLY A 98 27.75 -107.76 14.04
C GLY A 98 27.82 -107.39 12.56
N ASP A 99 27.56 -108.34 11.66
CA ASP A 99 27.54 -108.14 10.20
C ASP A 99 26.18 -107.62 9.67
N GLY A 100 25.20 -107.36 10.55
CA GLY A 100 23.92 -106.75 10.19
C GLY A 100 22.81 -107.73 9.80
N GLU A 101 23.01 -109.05 9.95
CA GLU A 101 21.99 -110.06 9.67
C GLU A 101 21.04 -110.27 10.87
N LEU A 102 20.14 -109.33 11.10
CA LEU A 102 19.23 -109.33 12.26
C LEU A 102 17.95 -110.19 12.11
N ASP A 103 17.80 -110.95 11.03
CA ASP A 103 16.56 -111.71 10.75
C ASP A 103 16.57 -113.17 11.26
N ARG A 104 17.68 -113.65 11.83
CA ARG A 104 17.83 -115.04 12.29
C ARG A 104 17.80 -115.11 13.81
N VAL A 105 17.00 -116.05 14.34
CA VAL A 105 16.81 -116.25 15.78
C VAL A 105 17.96 -117.08 16.36
N ALA A 106 18.54 -116.62 17.46
CA ALA A 106 19.52 -117.37 18.24
C ALA A 106 18.79 -118.28 19.26
N GLU A 107 18.51 -119.54 18.90
CA GLU A 107 17.70 -120.47 19.72
C GLU A 107 18.53 -121.62 20.34
N SER A 108 18.23 -122.00 21.59
CA SER A 108 18.89 -123.11 22.29
C SER A 108 17.88 -123.94 23.09
N ASP A 109 17.92 -125.27 22.94
CA ASP A 109 17.09 -126.22 23.70
C ASP A 109 17.63 -126.51 25.13
N ARG A 110 18.67 -125.76 25.57
CA ARG A 110 19.30 -125.95 26.88
C ARG A 110 18.56 -125.15 27.96
N ASN A 111 18.28 -125.80 29.07
CA ASN A 111 17.68 -125.17 30.26
C ASN A 111 18.74 -124.85 31.33
N ASP A 112 19.94 -124.47 30.90
CA ASP A 112 21.06 -124.12 31.77
C ASP A 112 21.58 -122.71 31.46
N GLU A 113 22.70 -122.33 32.07
CA GLU A 113 23.29 -121.00 31.97
C GLU A 113 23.62 -120.61 30.52
N LEU A 114 23.85 -121.56 29.62
CA LEU A 114 24.08 -121.26 28.20
C LEU A 114 22.78 -120.97 27.45
N GLY A 115 21.66 -121.59 27.82
CA GLY A 115 20.34 -121.24 27.26
C GLY A 115 19.93 -119.82 27.60
N THR A 116 20.21 -119.36 28.84
CA THR A 116 19.95 -117.97 29.26
C THR A 116 20.79 -116.97 28.47
N LEU A 117 22.02 -117.34 28.10
CA LEU A 117 22.91 -116.51 27.31
C LEU A 117 22.43 -116.36 25.85
N PHE A 118 21.83 -117.40 25.27
CA PHE A 118 21.19 -117.33 23.95
C PHE A 118 19.98 -116.38 23.92
N SER A 119 19.08 -116.44 24.92
CA SER A 119 17.93 -115.52 24.99
C SER A 119 18.34 -114.06 25.15
N ALA A 120 19.34 -113.77 26.00
CA ALA A 120 19.85 -112.40 26.16
C ALA A 120 20.47 -111.85 24.87
N PHE A 121 21.06 -112.72 24.04
CA PHE A 121 21.60 -112.35 22.73
C PHE A 121 20.50 -112.09 21.69
N ASP A 122 19.39 -112.84 21.71
CA ASP A 122 18.25 -112.62 20.81
C ASP A 122 17.46 -111.35 21.16
N ASP A 123 17.30 -111.02 22.45
CA ASP A 123 16.72 -109.75 22.88
C ASP A 123 17.54 -108.54 22.39
N MET A 124 18.88 -108.65 22.42
CA MET A 124 19.77 -107.63 21.88
C MET A 124 19.59 -107.46 20.36
N ARG A 125 19.48 -108.56 19.60
CA ARG A 125 19.18 -108.54 18.16
C ARG A 125 17.85 -107.83 17.86
N LEU A 126 16.79 -108.14 18.61
CA LEU A 126 15.46 -107.55 18.39
C LEU A 126 15.49 -106.03 18.64
N SER A 127 16.15 -105.58 19.73
CA SER A 127 16.32 -104.17 20.02
C SER A 127 17.11 -103.43 18.93
N LEU A 128 18.12 -104.07 18.34
CA LEU A 128 18.87 -103.52 17.20
C LEU A 128 18.00 -103.41 15.94
N LYS A 129 17.12 -104.37 15.68
CA LYS A 129 16.21 -104.33 14.52
C LYS A 129 15.22 -103.16 14.62
N THR A 130 14.58 -102.98 15.78
CA THR A 130 13.65 -101.86 16.01
C THR A 130 14.36 -100.51 15.91
N ALA A 131 15.57 -100.37 16.46
CA ALA A 131 16.34 -99.15 16.35
C ALA A 131 16.71 -98.80 14.89
N PHE A 132 16.92 -99.80 14.03
CA PHE A 132 17.23 -99.59 12.62
C PHE A 132 16.01 -99.12 11.83
N GLU A 133 14.83 -99.70 12.08
CA GLU A 133 13.57 -99.31 11.44
C GLU A 133 13.13 -97.88 11.83
N GLU A 134 13.26 -97.50 13.11
CA GLU A 134 13.00 -96.13 13.58
C GLU A 134 13.99 -95.11 12.99
N SER A 135 15.27 -95.49 12.83
CA SER A 135 16.29 -94.62 12.26
C SER A 135 16.08 -94.33 10.77
N GLU A 136 15.55 -95.26 9.98
CA GLU A 136 15.26 -95.01 8.56
C GLU A 136 13.99 -94.16 8.36
N ALA A 137 12.95 -94.36 9.19
CA ALA A 137 11.77 -93.49 9.17
C ALA A 137 12.14 -92.04 9.55
N ALA A 138 12.91 -91.84 10.63
CA ALA A 138 13.37 -90.52 11.04
C ALA A 138 14.27 -89.84 9.99
N LYS A 139 15.05 -90.62 9.23
CA LYS A 139 15.91 -90.12 8.16
C LYS A 139 15.11 -89.69 6.93
N GLN A 140 14.03 -90.39 6.57
CA GLN A 140 13.12 -89.96 5.51
C GLN A 140 12.38 -88.67 5.85
N ASP A 141 11.82 -88.58 7.06
CA ASP A 141 11.13 -87.36 7.52
C ASP A 141 12.08 -86.16 7.57
N ALA A 142 13.32 -86.38 8.05
CA ALA A 142 14.35 -85.35 8.05
C ALA A 142 14.78 -84.92 6.64
N GLN A 143 14.82 -85.85 5.67
CA GLN A 143 15.13 -85.53 4.27
C GLN A 143 13.99 -84.76 3.60
N GLN A 144 12.73 -85.12 3.86
CA GLN A 144 11.57 -84.40 3.34
C GLN A 144 11.48 -82.98 3.94
N ALA A 145 11.58 -82.86 5.27
CA ALA A 145 11.58 -81.57 5.94
C ALA A 145 12.76 -80.69 5.50
N LYS A 146 13.92 -81.29 5.20
CA LYS A 146 15.06 -80.57 4.63
C LYS A 146 14.76 -80.05 3.22
N GLN A 147 14.14 -80.85 2.33
CA GLN A 147 13.78 -80.41 0.98
C GLN A 147 12.72 -79.30 0.99
N GLU A 148 11.70 -79.42 1.83
CA GLU A 148 10.67 -78.39 2.03
C GLU A 148 11.29 -77.10 2.59
N ALA A 149 12.23 -77.21 3.54
CA ALA A 149 12.96 -76.05 4.07
C ALA A 149 13.90 -75.42 3.04
N GLU A 150 14.57 -76.21 2.19
CA GLU A 150 15.41 -75.71 1.09
C GLU A 150 14.56 -74.98 0.03
N GLN A 151 13.38 -75.50 -0.31
CA GLN A 151 12.44 -74.83 -1.23
C GLN A 151 11.90 -73.52 -0.66
N LEU A 152 11.43 -73.54 0.60
CA LEU A 152 10.96 -72.32 1.28
C LEU A 152 12.10 -71.30 1.43
N SER A 153 13.31 -71.75 1.76
CA SER A 153 14.49 -70.89 1.84
C SER A 153 14.84 -70.27 0.49
N GLN A 154 14.73 -71.02 -0.61
CA GLN A 154 14.98 -70.48 -1.95
C GLN A 154 13.91 -69.45 -2.33
N GLN A 155 12.62 -69.75 -2.09
CA GLN A 155 11.53 -68.79 -2.31
C GLN A 155 11.71 -67.50 -1.50
N LEU A 156 12.16 -67.61 -0.25
CA LEU A 156 12.47 -66.44 0.58
C LEU A 156 13.66 -65.63 0.06
N VAL A 157 14.67 -66.28 -0.53
CA VAL A 157 15.81 -65.60 -1.15
C VAL A 157 15.37 -64.90 -2.43
N ASP A 158 14.64 -65.59 -3.31
CA ASP A 158 14.15 -65.02 -4.57
C ASP A 158 13.27 -63.78 -4.30
N HIS A 159 12.33 -63.86 -3.34
CA HIS A 159 11.53 -62.70 -2.94
C HIS A 159 12.36 -61.59 -2.28
N ALA A 160 13.41 -61.93 -1.53
CA ALA A 160 14.31 -60.93 -0.96
C ALA A 160 15.16 -60.23 -2.03
N GLU A 161 15.55 -60.94 -3.09
CA GLU A 161 16.20 -60.36 -4.27
C GLU A 161 15.23 -59.45 -5.03
N ASP A 162 13.99 -59.90 -5.31
CA ASP A 162 12.98 -59.05 -5.97
C ASP A 162 12.69 -57.77 -5.19
N ILE A 163 12.52 -57.88 -3.86
CA ILE A 163 12.33 -56.71 -2.98
C ILE A 163 13.58 -55.84 -2.98
N GLY A 164 14.77 -56.44 -2.94
CA GLY A 164 16.06 -55.75 -2.97
C GLY A 164 16.26 -54.93 -4.25
N ASP A 165 15.99 -55.54 -5.40
CA ASP A 165 16.07 -54.92 -6.72
C ASP A 165 15.06 -53.78 -6.87
N ALA A 166 13.83 -53.97 -6.36
CA ALA A 166 12.82 -52.92 -6.36
C ALA A 166 13.21 -51.75 -5.45
N MET A 167 13.78 -52.04 -4.28
CA MET A 167 14.33 -51.01 -3.38
C MET A 167 15.52 -50.26 -4.00
N GLU A 168 16.40 -50.94 -4.74
CA GLU A 168 17.52 -50.31 -5.46
C GLU A 168 17.01 -49.38 -6.56
N GLN A 169 16.04 -49.84 -7.37
CA GLN A 169 15.39 -49.01 -8.39
C GLN A 169 14.67 -47.79 -7.79
N THR A 170 13.96 -47.96 -6.67
CA THR A 170 13.34 -46.85 -5.93
C THR A 170 14.38 -45.87 -5.41
N ALA A 171 15.53 -46.35 -4.93
CA ALA A 171 16.62 -45.51 -4.46
C ALA A 171 17.28 -44.71 -5.59
N ASP A 172 17.31 -45.28 -6.80
CA ASP A 172 17.78 -44.62 -8.03
C ASP A 172 16.75 -43.64 -8.63
N GLY A 173 15.53 -43.58 -8.06
CA GLY A 173 14.49 -42.62 -8.44
C GLY A 173 13.33 -43.22 -9.24
N ASP A 174 13.34 -44.51 -9.56
CA ASP A 174 12.21 -45.18 -10.22
C ASP A 174 11.12 -45.56 -9.20
N LEU A 175 10.15 -44.66 -9.04
CA LEU A 175 8.94 -44.84 -8.22
C LEU A 175 7.78 -45.45 -9.03
N SER A 176 8.03 -45.91 -10.27
CA SER A 176 6.99 -46.49 -11.13
C SER A 176 6.85 -48.00 -10.93
N GLN A 177 7.90 -48.67 -10.44
CA GLN A 177 7.89 -50.11 -10.22
C GLN A 177 6.94 -50.52 -9.09
N ARG A 178 6.30 -51.68 -9.26
CA ARG A 178 5.41 -52.28 -8.26
C ARG A 178 5.76 -53.74 -8.08
N LEU A 179 5.85 -54.18 -6.83
CA LEU A 179 6.04 -55.58 -6.48
C LEU A 179 4.71 -56.33 -6.53
N SER A 180 4.72 -57.59 -6.98
CA SER A 180 3.53 -58.44 -7.04
C SER A 180 3.19 -59.04 -5.68
N ALA A 181 1.94 -58.90 -5.24
CA ALA A 181 1.44 -59.42 -3.95
C ALA A 181 0.80 -60.82 -4.09
N ASP A 182 1.52 -61.76 -4.72
CA ASP A 182 1.04 -63.14 -4.98
C ASP A 182 1.99 -64.20 -4.39
N ALA A 183 2.65 -63.89 -3.28
CA ALA A 183 3.51 -64.85 -2.59
C ALA A 183 2.67 -65.77 -1.69
N ASP A 184 3.05 -67.05 -1.58
CA ASP A 184 2.43 -68.00 -0.64
C ASP A 184 2.71 -67.64 0.84
N ILE A 185 3.61 -66.69 1.09
CA ILE A 185 4.08 -66.27 2.41
C ILE A 185 3.45 -64.93 2.78
N GLU A 186 2.55 -64.94 3.78
CA GLU A 186 1.84 -63.74 4.26
C GLU A 186 2.78 -62.59 4.65
N ALA A 187 3.94 -62.90 5.25
CA ALA A 187 4.93 -61.90 5.63
C ALA A 187 5.54 -61.17 4.43
N ILE A 188 5.75 -61.87 3.30
CA ILE A 188 6.24 -61.28 2.05
C ILE A 188 5.18 -60.37 1.44
N ASN A 189 3.92 -60.85 1.35
CA ASN A 189 2.81 -60.02 0.85
C ASN A 189 2.65 -58.73 1.65
N ARG A 190 2.77 -58.79 2.98
CA ARG A 190 2.72 -57.59 3.82
C ARG A 190 3.86 -56.60 3.51
N ILE A 191 5.08 -57.08 3.27
CA ILE A 191 6.21 -56.23 2.90
C ILE A 191 5.98 -55.62 1.52
N THR A 192 5.54 -56.42 0.55
CA THR A 192 5.18 -55.96 -0.80
C THR A 192 4.09 -54.89 -0.78
N THR A 193 3.02 -55.09 -0.01
CA THR A 193 1.95 -54.08 0.14
C THR A 193 2.50 -52.79 0.76
N ALA A 194 3.24 -52.88 1.86
CA ALA A 194 3.82 -51.71 2.52
C ALA A 194 4.82 -50.95 1.62
N TYR A 195 5.61 -51.68 0.82
CA TYR A 195 6.50 -51.09 -0.18
C TYR A 195 5.72 -50.37 -1.28
N ASN A 196 4.69 -51.00 -1.85
CA ASN A 196 3.88 -50.39 -2.91
C ASN A 196 3.10 -49.16 -2.42
N GLU A 197 2.61 -49.18 -1.17
CA GLU A 197 2.00 -48.01 -0.50
C GLU A 197 3.03 -46.89 -0.35
N MET A 198 4.21 -47.19 0.19
CA MET A 198 5.30 -46.20 0.34
C MET A 198 5.71 -45.57 -0.99
N VAL A 199 5.89 -46.37 -2.05
CA VAL A 199 6.27 -45.86 -3.38
C VAL A 199 5.14 -45.03 -3.99
N THR A 200 3.88 -45.36 -3.71
CA THR A 200 2.72 -44.55 -4.14
C THR A 200 2.70 -43.21 -3.41
N ASP A 201 2.79 -43.21 -2.09
CA ASP A 201 2.83 -41.98 -1.28
C ASP A 201 4.02 -41.08 -1.69
N LEU A 202 5.20 -41.66 -1.91
CA LEU A 202 6.37 -40.93 -2.40
C LEU A 202 6.13 -40.37 -3.81
N GLY A 203 5.52 -41.15 -4.70
CA GLY A 203 5.17 -40.72 -6.05
C GLY A 203 4.20 -39.55 -6.06
N ASP A 204 3.16 -39.59 -5.21
CA ASP A 204 2.18 -38.52 -5.05
C ASP A 204 2.84 -37.23 -4.53
N VAL A 205 3.74 -37.34 -3.53
CA VAL A 205 4.52 -36.19 -3.04
C VAL A 205 5.39 -35.58 -4.16
N ILE A 206 6.02 -36.39 -5.01
CA ILE A 206 6.80 -35.86 -6.15
C ILE A 206 5.90 -35.14 -7.16
N VAL A 207 4.72 -35.67 -7.45
CA VAL A 207 3.74 -35.02 -8.34
C VAL A 207 3.26 -33.69 -7.76
N GLU A 208 2.92 -33.66 -6.47
CA GLU A 208 2.54 -32.43 -5.77
C GLU A 208 3.67 -31.39 -5.76
N LEU A 209 4.91 -31.81 -5.50
CA LEU A 209 6.08 -30.92 -5.53
C LEU A 209 6.37 -30.38 -6.94
N ARG A 210 6.15 -31.17 -7.99
CA ARG A 210 6.28 -30.70 -9.38
C ARG A 210 5.21 -29.67 -9.74
N ALA A 211 3.96 -29.91 -9.33
CA ALA A 211 2.88 -28.95 -9.52
C ALA A 211 3.16 -27.65 -8.77
N PHE A 212 3.54 -27.74 -7.49
CA PHE A 212 3.93 -26.57 -6.69
C PHE A 212 5.11 -25.80 -7.30
N ALA A 213 6.13 -26.49 -7.79
CA ALA A 213 7.26 -25.84 -8.46
C ALA A 213 6.84 -25.11 -9.75
N ALA A 214 5.92 -25.69 -10.53
CA ALA A 214 5.37 -25.04 -11.73
C ALA A 214 4.54 -23.79 -11.36
N ASP A 215 3.71 -23.86 -10.32
CA ASP A 215 2.92 -22.72 -9.84
C ASP A 215 3.82 -21.58 -9.33
N VAL A 216 4.91 -21.92 -8.63
CA VAL A 216 5.92 -20.94 -8.18
C VAL A 216 6.64 -20.32 -9.38
N GLU A 217 7.03 -21.10 -10.37
CA GLU A 217 7.69 -20.60 -11.59
C GLU A 217 6.81 -19.58 -12.33
N ASP A 218 5.53 -19.91 -12.59
CA ASP A 218 4.55 -19.01 -13.22
C ASP A 218 4.37 -17.72 -12.40
N SER A 219 4.17 -17.86 -11.09
CA SER A 219 4.02 -16.71 -10.18
C SER A 219 5.28 -15.82 -10.16
N THR A 220 6.48 -16.40 -10.26
CA THR A 220 7.72 -15.62 -10.28
C THR A 220 7.90 -14.84 -11.58
N VAL A 221 7.42 -15.36 -12.72
CA VAL A 221 7.44 -14.62 -13.98
C VAL A 221 6.51 -13.40 -13.88
N ASP A 222 5.28 -13.61 -13.44
CA ASP A 222 4.29 -12.54 -13.28
C ASP A 222 4.80 -11.43 -12.34
N ILE A 223 5.31 -11.80 -11.16
CA ILE A 223 5.84 -10.83 -10.19
C ILE A 223 7.06 -10.09 -10.76
N SER A 224 7.92 -10.76 -11.52
CA SER A 224 9.10 -10.12 -12.12
C SER A 224 8.71 -9.09 -13.18
N GLU A 225 7.70 -9.38 -14.01
CA GLU A 225 7.18 -8.44 -15.00
C GLU A 225 6.51 -7.24 -14.33
N GLU A 226 5.69 -7.48 -13.30
CA GLU A 226 5.02 -6.42 -12.54
C GLU A 226 6.02 -5.53 -11.80
N ALA A 227 7.05 -6.11 -11.18
CA ALA A 227 8.11 -5.35 -10.52
C ALA A 227 8.91 -4.49 -11.51
N ALA A 228 9.21 -5.00 -12.71
CA ALA A 228 9.85 -4.20 -13.75
C ALA A 228 8.97 -3.03 -14.22
N GLY A 229 7.68 -3.29 -14.45
CA GLY A 229 6.71 -2.25 -14.82
C GLY A 229 6.59 -1.16 -13.74
N LEU A 230 6.49 -1.54 -12.47
CA LEU A 230 6.46 -0.60 -11.36
C LEU A 230 7.76 0.20 -11.22
N ALA A 231 8.92 -0.37 -11.55
CA ALA A 231 10.17 0.35 -11.54
C ALA A 231 10.17 1.48 -12.59
N ASP A 232 9.75 1.17 -13.81
CA ASP A 232 9.64 2.14 -14.90
C ASP A 232 8.61 3.24 -14.59
N GLU A 233 7.44 2.88 -14.05
CA GLU A 233 6.40 3.83 -13.63
C GLU A 233 6.90 4.79 -12.54
N ASN A 234 7.61 4.27 -11.53
CA ASN A 234 8.17 5.11 -10.47
C ASN A 234 9.28 6.04 -10.99
N GLN A 235 10.06 5.61 -11.97
CA GLN A 235 11.06 6.46 -12.62
C GLN A 235 10.40 7.60 -13.41
N SER A 236 9.37 7.30 -14.21
CA SER A 236 8.61 8.33 -14.92
C SER A 236 7.95 9.31 -13.95
N LEU A 237 7.39 8.80 -12.84
CA LEU A 237 6.81 9.63 -11.79
C LEU A 237 7.85 10.57 -11.17
N ALA A 238 9.08 10.09 -10.91
CA ALA A 238 10.15 10.93 -10.40
C ALA A 238 10.50 12.09 -11.35
N ASP A 239 10.53 11.82 -12.66
CA ASP A 239 10.81 12.84 -13.68
C ASP A 239 9.69 13.87 -13.77
N ASP A 240 8.43 13.44 -13.78
CA ASP A 240 7.26 14.34 -13.80
C ASP A 240 7.24 15.26 -12.56
N ILE A 241 7.57 14.72 -11.39
CA ILE A 241 7.62 15.49 -10.15
C ILE A 241 8.77 16.49 -10.14
N ARG A 242 9.92 16.17 -10.76
CA ARG A 242 11.02 17.14 -10.91
C ARG A 242 10.63 18.29 -11.82
N GLN A 243 9.95 17.99 -12.92
CA GLN A 243 9.42 19.02 -13.79
C GLN A 243 8.47 19.94 -13.00
N LEU A 244 7.57 19.38 -12.19
CA LEU A 244 6.70 20.16 -11.31
C LEU A 244 7.51 21.06 -10.36
N ALA A 245 8.60 20.56 -9.77
CA ALA A 245 9.45 21.36 -8.89
C ALA A 245 10.09 22.57 -9.63
N ASP A 246 10.53 22.36 -10.87
CA ASP A 246 11.07 23.42 -11.73
C ASP A 246 10.00 24.45 -12.10
N GLU A 247 8.80 24.01 -12.50
CA GLU A 247 7.65 24.87 -12.80
C GLU A 247 7.23 25.72 -11.59
N MET A 248 7.22 25.14 -10.39
CA MET A 248 6.93 25.88 -9.16
C MET A 248 8.00 26.92 -8.82
N THR A 249 9.27 26.65 -9.15
CA THR A 249 10.35 27.63 -9.03
C THR A 249 10.18 28.79 -10.02
N GLU A 250 9.76 28.51 -11.26
CA GLU A 250 9.41 29.54 -12.24
C GLU A 250 8.19 30.38 -11.81
N GLN A 251 7.19 29.73 -11.18
CA GLN A 251 6.04 30.41 -10.61
C GLN A 251 6.43 31.39 -9.50
N ALA A 252 7.32 30.98 -8.59
CA ALA A 252 7.86 31.87 -7.54
C ALA A 252 8.56 33.10 -8.15
N ASN A 253 9.38 32.93 -9.20
CA ASN A 253 10.00 34.05 -9.91
C ASN A 253 8.96 34.97 -10.58
N SER A 254 7.88 34.41 -11.11
CA SER A 254 6.79 35.20 -11.71
C SER A 254 6.04 36.02 -10.67
N LEU A 255 5.84 35.47 -9.47
CA LEU A 255 5.24 36.17 -8.34
C LEU A 255 6.13 37.32 -7.85
N GLN A 256 7.44 37.16 -7.84
CA GLN A 256 8.36 38.26 -7.54
C GLN A 256 8.24 39.44 -8.52
N ASN A 257 7.98 39.17 -9.81
CA ASN A 257 7.69 40.24 -10.77
C ASN A 257 6.35 40.92 -10.46
N ALA A 258 5.31 40.14 -10.14
CA ALA A 258 4.00 40.67 -9.75
C ALA A 258 4.08 41.50 -8.46
N GLN A 259 4.96 41.15 -7.52
CA GLN A 259 5.25 41.96 -6.34
C GLN A 259 5.80 43.32 -6.75
N GLY A 260 6.77 43.36 -7.68
CA GLY A 260 7.31 44.63 -8.19
C GLY A 260 6.25 45.51 -8.89
N GLU A 261 5.30 44.90 -9.61
CA GLU A 261 4.16 45.63 -10.18
C GLU A 261 3.22 46.18 -9.11
N THR A 262 3.02 45.43 -8.02
CA THR A 262 2.19 45.86 -6.89
C THR A 262 2.84 47.00 -6.10
N ASP A 263 4.15 46.97 -5.92
CA ASP A 263 4.91 48.07 -5.31
C ASP A 263 4.80 49.36 -6.16
N GLN A 264 4.84 49.22 -7.50
CA GLN A 264 4.65 50.34 -8.43
C GLN A 264 3.22 50.90 -8.38
N LEU A 265 2.22 50.03 -8.20
CA LEU A 265 0.84 50.44 -7.99
C LEU A 265 0.68 51.22 -6.68
N ALA A 266 1.24 50.72 -5.58
CA ALA A 266 1.22 51.42 -4.29
C ALA A 266 1.84 52.82 -4.38
N ALA A 267 2.98 52.96 -5.06
CA ALA A 267 3.59 54.27 -5.30
C ALA A 267 2.69 55.20 -6.14
N SER A 268 1.96 54.66 -7.12
CA SER A 268 1.01 55.43 -7.93
C SER A 268 -0.20 55.89 -7.12
N VAL A 269 -0.67 55.07 -6.18
CA VAL A 269 -1.75 55.40 -5.24
C VAL A 269 -1.31 56.54 -4.31
N GLU A 270 -0.09 56.50 -3.77
CA GLU A 270 0.46 57.61 -2.97
C GLU A 270 0.58 58.91 -3.78
N GLU A 271 0.97 58.84 -5.06
CA GLU A 271 1.03 60.00 -5.95
C GLU A 271 -0.36 60.60 -6.21
N ILE A 272 -1.38 59.75 -6.41
CA ILE A 272 -2.77 60.19 -6.54
C ILE A 272 -3.24 60.87 -5.26
N ALA A 273 -2.97 60.28 -4.09
CA ALA A 273 -3.34 60.89 -2.80
C ALA A 273 -2.75 62.30 -2.64
N SER A 274 -1.45 62.45 -2.93
CA SER A 274 -0.77 63.75 -2.88
C SER A 274 -1.37 64.75 -3.88
N THR A 275 -1.75 64.30 -5.08
CA THR A 275 -2.34 65.16 -6.10
C THR A 275 -3.75 65.58 -5.71
N THR A 276 -4.53 64.68 -5.10
CA THR A 276 -5.87 64.97 -4.57
C THR A 276 -5.82 66.02 -3.46
N ASP A 277 -4.86 65.92 -2.53
CA ASP A 277 -4.63 66.93 -1.51
C ASP A 277 -4.26 68.29 -2.13
N GLU A 278 -3.40 68.31 -3.16
CA GLU A 278 -3.05 69.55 -3.85
C GLU A 278 -4.26 70.20 -4.53
N VAL A 279 -5.10 69.41 -5.21
CA VAL A 279 -6.32 69.91 -5.86
C VAL A 279 -7.34 70.42 -4.85
N SER A 280 -7.54 69.74 -3.71
CA SER A 280 -8.46 70.21 -2.65
C SER A 280 -8.00 71.55 -2.06
N ASN A 281 -6.71 71.71 -1.75
CA ASN A 281 -6.16 72.99 -1.29
C ASN A 281 -6.35 74.11 -2.32
N GLN A 282 -6.19 73.78 -3.61
CA GLN A 282 -6.35 74.74 -4.71
C GLN A 282 -7.82 75.12 -4.94
N ALA A 283 -8.74 74.18 -4.72
CA ALA A 283 -10.18 74.43 -4.69
C ALA A 283 -10.54 75.36 -3.51
N GLU A 284 -10.08 75.09 -2.29
CA GLU A 284 -10.32 75.96 -1.13
C GLU A 284 -9.86 77.40 -1.41
N SER A 285 -8.64 77.58 -1.95
CA SER A 285 -8.14 78.91 -2.32
C SER A 285 -8.98 79.59 -3.41
N ALA A 286 -9.53 78.83 -4.37
CA ALA A 286 -10.40 79.37 -5.41
C ALA A 286 -11.77 79.79 -4.86
N ALA A 287 -12.31 79.06 -3.87
CA ALA A 287 -13.54 79.41 -3.18
C ALA A 287 -13.38 80.73 -2.41
N ASP A 288 -12.26 80.90 -1.69
CA ASP A 288 -11.95 82.14 -0.97
C ASP A 288 -11.87 83.35 -1.91
N ILE A 289 -11.20 83.21 -3.06
CA ILE A 289 -11.13 84.26 -4.11
C ILE A 289 -12.53 84.55 -4.66
N GLY A 290 -13.36 83.53 -4.85
CA GLY A 290 -14.75 83.67 -5.28
C GLY A 290 -15.59 84.48 -4.29
N ILE A 291 -15.44 84.22 -3.00
CA ILE A 291 -16.12 84.95 -1.92
C ILE A 291 -15.65 86.41 -1.89
N GLU A 292 -14.33 86.66 -1.90
CA GLU A 292 -13.78 88.02 -1.90
C GLU A 292 -14.23 88.81 -3.14
N GLY A 293 -14.26 88.17 -4.31
CA GLY A 293 -14.76 88.77 -5.54
C GLY A 293 -16.23 89.17 -5.45
N ARG A 294 -17.06 88.36 -4.78
CA ARG A 294 -18.48 88.68 -4.56
C ARG A 294 -18.65 89.87 -3.64
N GLU A 295 -17.89 89.94 -2.54
CA GLU A 295 -17.91 91.09 -1.63
C GLU A 295 -17.56 92.38 -2.39
N GLN A 296 -16.51 92.36 -3.23
CA GLN A 296 -16.14 93.52 -4.06
C GLN A 296 -17.23 93.89 -5.09
N ALA A 297 -17.92 92.91 -5.67
CA ALA A 297 -19.02 93.17 -6.59
C ALA A 297 -20.24 93.79 -5.87
N GLU A 298 -20.55 93.33 -4.66
CA GLU A 298 -21.61 93.89 -3.81
C GLU A 298 -21.29 95.34 -3.41
N GLU A 299 -20.04 95.65 -3.02
CA GLU A 299 -19.59 97.03 -2.76
C GLU A 299 -19.72 97.92 -4.00
N ALA A 300 -19.38 97.42 -5.19
CA ALA A 300 -19.50 98.17 -6.44
C ALA A 300 -20.97 98.48 -6.80
N ILE A 301 -21.89 97.53 -6.56
CA ILE A 301 -23.34 97.75 -6.74
C ILE A 301 -23.85 98.83 -5.79
N GLU A 302 -23.41 98.83 -4.52
CA GLU A 302 -23.78 99.86 -3.56
C GLU A 302 -23.29 101.25 -3.99
N ALA A 303 -22.01 101.35 -4.39
CA ALA A 303 -21.43 102.60 -4.90
C ALA A 303 -22.16 103.13 -6.15
N MET A 304 -22.56 102.25 -7.08
CA MET A 304 -23.36 102.65 -8.25
C MET A 304 -24.73 103.20 -7.84
N GLY A 305 -25.37 102.61 -6.82
CA GLY A 305 -26.64 103.12 -6.25
C GLY A 305 -26.50 104.52 -5.62
N GLU A 306 -25.38 104.80 -4.96
CA GLU A 306 -25.08 106.14 -4.43
C GLU A 306 -24.88 107.17 -5.55
N ILE A 307 -24.18 106.80 -6.62
CA ILE A 307 -24.00 107.67 -7.80
C ILE A 307 -25.34 107.94 -8.47
N GLN A 308 -26.18 106.91 -8.65
CA GLN A 308 -27.51 107.06 -9.26
C GLN A 308 -28.40 108.03 -8.45
N SER A 309 -28.32 107.96 -7.11
CA SER A 309 -29.00 108.89 -6.20
C SER A 309 -28.48 110.32 -6.34
N SER A 310 -27.16 110.50 -6.42
CA SER A 310 -26.52 111.81 -6.63
C SER A 310 -26.91 112.44 -7.98
N MET A 311 -27.03 111.61 -9.02
CA MET A 311 -27.51 112.04 -10.34
C MET A 311 -28.98 112.45 -10.32
N GLN A 312 -29.83 111.81 -9.52
CA GLN A 312 -31.22 112.26 -9.36
C GLN A 312 -31.30 113.62 -8.64
N GLU A 313 -30.46 113.85 -7.63
CA GLU A 313 -30.39 115.14 -6.93
C GLU A 313 -29.90 116.25 -7.86
N LEU A 314 -28.83 116.02 -8.62
CA LEU A 314 -28.34 116.95 -9.64
C LEU A 314 -29.42 117.30 -10.67
N ARG A 315 -30.29 116.34 -11.03
CA ARG A 315 -31.34 116.56 -12.01
C ARG A 315 -32.36 117.54 -11.47
N SER A 316 -32.77 117.34 -10.21
CA SER A 316 -33.69 118.24 -9.53
C SER A 316 -33.11 119.66 -9.37
N LEU A 317 -31.80 119.78 -9.12
CA LEU A 317 -31.10 121.07 -9.06
C LEU A 317 -31.10 121.78 -10.42
N THR A 318 -30.82 121.05 -11.51
CA THR A 318 -30.83 121.60 -12.88
C THR A 318 -32.24 122.01 -13.31
N GLU A 319 -33.27 121.22 -13.02
CA GLU A 319 -34.68 121.57 -13.27
C GLU A 319 -35.11 122.82 -12.48
N SER A 320 -34.60 122.98 -11.25
CA SER A 320 -34.84 124.19 -10.44
C SER A 320 -34.12 125.41 -11.03
N LEU A 321 -32.89 125.25 -11.52
CA LEU A 321 -32.13 126.32 -12.17
C LEU A 321 -32.83 126.79 -13.45
N GLU A 322 -33.35 125.88 -14.28
CA GLU A 322 -34.13 126.20 -15.47
C GLU A 322 -35.35 127.07 -15.12
N THR A 323 -36.09 126.69 -14.07
CA THR A 323 -37.23 127.47 -13.57
C THR A 323 -36.81 128.85 -13.07
N GLU A 324 -35.70 128.96 -12.33
CA GLU A 324 -35.21 130.25 -11.85
C GLU A 324 -34.74 131.15 -13.01
N MET A 325 -34.15 130.57 -14.07
CA MET A 325 -33.81 131.33 -15.28
C MET A 325 -35.05 131.83 -16.02
N ASP A 326 -36.17 131.10 -15.98
CA ASP A 326 -37.46 131.56 -16.52
C ASP A 326 -37.99 132.78 -15.75
N ASP A 327 -37.94 132.76 -14.43
CA ASP A 327 -38.35 133.89 -13.58
C ASP A 327 -37.47 135.14 -13.82
N VAL A 328 -36.16 134.93 -14.01
CA VAL A 328 -35.22 136.01 -14.33
C VAL A 328 -35.50 136.58 -15.72
N ALA A 329 -35.87 135.75 -16.70
CA ALA A 329 -36.27 136.21 -18.03
C ALA A 329 -37.52 137.10 -17.99
N GLU A 330 -38.57 136.69 -17.28
CA GLU A 330 -39.82 137.46 -17.13
C GLU A 330 -39.54 138.82 -16.45
N THR A 331 -38.69 138.83 -15.42
CA THR A 331 -38.30 140.08 -14.75
C THR A 331 -37.48 140.99 -15.68
N THR A 332 -36.63 140.41 -16.52
CA THR A 332 -35.80 141.13 -17.48
C THR A 332 -36.65 141.75 -18.60
N GLU A 333 -37.64 141.04 -19.13
CA GLU A 333 -38.62 141.54 -20.10
C GLU A 333 -39.42 142.73 -19.51
N LEU A 334 -39.84 142.65 -18.25
CA LEU A 334 -40.48 143.77 -17.55
C LEU A 334 -39.56 145.00 -17.45
N ILE A 335 -38.26 144.81 -17.24
CA ILE A 335 -37.30 145.91 -17.19
C ILE A 335 -37.12 146.52 -18.58
N ASP A 336 -37.09 145.72 -19.64
CA ASP A 336 -37.07 146.22 -21.02
C ASP A 336 -38.30 147.07 -21.32
N ASP A 337 -39.49 146.57 -21.00
CA ASP A 337 -40.76 147.30 -21.12
C ASP A 337 -40.75 148.64 -20.37
N ILE A 338 -40.21 148.66 -19.16
CA ILE A 338 -40.06 149.87 -18.35
C ILE A 338 -39.06 150.83 -19.00
N ALA A 339 -37.94 150.33 -19.51
CA ALA A 339 -36.92 151.12 -20.18
C ALA A 339 -37.44 151.70 -21.50
N GLU A 340 -38.20 150.95 -22.30
CA GLU A 340 -38.89 151.42 -23.50
C GLU A 340 -39.92 152.51 -23.16
N GLN A 341 -40.78 152.27 -22.17
CA GLN A 341 -41.74 153.28 -21.69
C GLN A 341 -41.03 154.54 -21.19
N THR A 342 -39.92 154.39 -20.47
CA THR A 342 -39.12 155.52 -19.95
C THR A 342 -38.49 156.30 -21.10
N ASN A 343 -37.98 155.62 -22.13
CA ASN A 343 -37.46 156.22 -23.35
C ASN A 343 -38.56 156.99 -24.12
N ILE A 344 -39.77 156.44 -24.23
CA ILE A 344 -40.94 157.11 -24.84
C ILE A 344 -41.38 158.33 -24.02
N LEU A 345 -41.42 158.23 -22.68
CA LEU A 345 -41.74 159.33 -21.78
C LEU A 345 -40.70 160.45 -21.86
N ALA A 346 -39.41 160.09 -21.87
CA ALA A 346 -38.31 161.03 -22.03
C ALA A 346 -38.33 161.72 -23.41
N LEU A 347 -38.66 160.98 -24.47
CA LEU A 347 -38.87 161.55 -25.81
C LEU A 347 -40.04 162.53 -25.83
N ASN A 348 -41.17 162.19 -25.22
CA ASN A 348 -42.33 163.08 -25.10
C ASN A 348 -42.01 164.32 -24.26
N ALA A 349 -41.25 164.18 -23.17
CA ALA A 349 -40.80 165.29 -22.33
C ALA A 349 -39.84 166.23 -23.08
N ASN A 350 -38.91 165.68 -23.87
CA ASN A 350 -38.04 166.44 -24.76
C ASN A 350 -38.82 167.22 -25.81
N ILE A 351 -39.82 166.59 -26.43
CA ILE A 351 -40.71 167.25 -27.40
C ILE A 351 -41.48 168.41 -26.72
N GLU A 352 -41.98 168.20 -25.50
CA GLU A 352 -42.74 169.22 -24.78
C GLU A 352 -41.85 170.37 -24.28
N ALA A 353 -40.61 170.08 -23.84
CA ALA A 353 -39.61 171.10 -23.51
C ALA A 353 -39.22 171.95 -24.74
N ALA A 354 -39.09 171.32 -25.91
CA ALA A 354 -38.86 172.02 -27.18
C ALA A 354 -40.08 172.85 -27.63
N ARG A 355 -41.31 172.41 -27.30
CA ARG A 355 -42.56 173.15 -27.56
C ARG A 355 -42.72 174.38 -26.65
N ALA A 356 -42.49 174.23 -25.35
CA ALA A 356 -42.56 175.32 -24.38
C ALA A 356 -41.52 176.42 -24.65
N GLY A 357 -40.39 176.09 -25.30
CA GLY A 357 -39.40 177.06 -25.77
C GLY A 357 -39.86 177.98 -26.92
N ASN A 358 -40.93 177.62 -27.66
CA ASN A 358 -41.48 178.43 -28.76
C ASN A 358 -42.60 179.38 -28.31
N ASP A 359 -43.31 179.07 -27.22
CA ASP A 359 -44.41 179.88 -26.68
C ASP A 359 -43.95 180.80 -25.53
N GLY A 360 -43.04 181.72 -25.85
CA GLY A 360 -42.90 183.02 -25.19
C GLY A 360 -42.83 183.07 -23.64
N ALA A 361 -41.80 182.49 -23.03
CA ALA A 361 -41.21 182.99 -21.77
C ALA A 361 -39.75 182.52 -21.66
N GLY A 362 -38.81 183.46 -21.83
CA GLY A 362 -37.39 183.23 -21.60
C GLY A 362 -37.06 183.25 -20.11
N ASP A 363 -36.88 182.07 -19.53
CA ASP A 363 -36.15 181.83 -18.29
C ASP A 363 -35.39 180.50 -18.44
N GLY A 364 -34.17 180.39 -17.91
CA GLY A 364 -33.24 179.26 -18.12
C GLY A 364 -33.69 177.92 -17.54
N SER A 365 -34.95 177.79 -17.16
CA SER A 365 -35.57 176.57 -16.63
C SER A 365 -36.00 175.59 -17.73
N THR A 366 -36.42 176.06 -18.91
CA THR A 366 -36.91 175.18 -20.01
C THR A 366 -35.80 174.38 -20.69
N GLU A 367 -34.61 174.97 -20.80
CA GLU A 367 -33.41 174.33 -21.39
C GLU A 367 -32.81 173.27 -20.44
N GLY A 368 -32.92 173.48 -19.13
CA GLY A 368 -32.55 172.49 -18.11
C GLY A 368 -33.45 171.25 -18.14
N PHE A 369 -34.75 171.40 -18.41
CA PHE A 369 -35.69 170.27 -18.52
C PHE A 369 -35.44 169.41 -19.77
N ALA A 370 -35.07 170.02 -20.90
CA ALA A 370 -34.68 169.27 -22.11
C ALA A 370 -33.40 168.45 -21.89
N VAL A 371 -32.38 169.03 -21.23
CA VAL A 371 -31.14 168.30 -20.89
C VAL A 371 -31.42 167.09 -19.98
N VAL A 372 -32.31 167.24 -18.99
CA VAL A 372 -32.70 166.12 -18.12
C VAL A 372 -33.48 165.05 -18.89
N ALA A 373 -34.34 165.43 -19.83
CA ALA A 373 -35.07 164.48 -20.67
C ALA A 373 -34.15 163.73 -21.65
N ASP A 374 -33.15 164.38 -22.25
CA ASP A 374 -32.12 163.71 -23.06
C ASP A 374 -31.25 162.75 -22.23
N GLU A 375 -30.91 163.12 -20.99
CA GLU A 375 -30.16 162.26 -20.07
C GLU A 375 -30.98 161.01 -19.69
N ILE A 376 -32.27 161.16 -19.35
CA ILE A 376 -33.17 160.03 -19.05
C ILE A 376 -33.33 159.13 -20.28
N LYS A 377 -33.42 159.72 -21.48
CA LYS A 377 -33.49 158.97 -22.74
C LYS A 377 -32.24 158.15 -22.99
N SER A 378 -31.05 158.73 -22.74
CA SER A 378 -29.77 158.02 -22.84
C SER A 378 -29.69 156.86 -21.85
N LEU A 379 -30.02 157.09 -20.57
CA LEU A 379 -30.05 156.05 -19.54
C LEU A 379 -31.04 154.93 -19.88
N ALA A 380 -32.21 155.26 -20.43
CA ALA A 380 -33.19 154.26 -20.86
C ALA A 380 -32.67 153.43 -22.06
N GLY A 381 -31.90 154.03 -22.98
CA GLY A 381 -31.24 153.32 -24.07
C GLY A 381 -30.08 152.43 -23.60
N GLU A 382 -29.28 152.90 -22.65
CA GLU A 382 -28.24 152.09 -21.98
C GLU A 382 -28.86 150.93 -21.18
N THR A 383 -30.03 151.15 -20.56
CA THR A 383 -30.77 150.11 -19.83
C THR A 383 -31.28 149.02 -20.77
N GLN A 384 -31.91 149.39 -21.90
CA GLN A 384 -32.31 148.42 -22.95
C GLN A 384 -31.11 147.62 -23.47
N THR A 385 -29.96 148.28 -23.69
CA THR A 385 -28.74 147.57 -24.13
C THR A 385 -28.26 146.56 -23.09
N ALA A 386 -28.27 146.93 -21.81
CA ALA A 386 -27.91 146.03 -20.71
C ALA A 386 -28.91 144.88 -20.54
N VAL A 387 -30.21 145.13 -20.77
CA VAL A 387 -31.25 144.09 -20.78
C VAL A 387 -30.97 143.08 -21.88
N THR A 388 -30.69 143.51 -23.12
CA THR A 388 -30.34 142.59 -24.21
C THR A 388 -29.11 141.72 -23.90
N GLU A 389 -28.10 142.26 -23.21
CA GLU A 389 -26.94 141.47 -22.76
C GLU A 389 -27.32 140.44 -21.68
N ILE A 390 -28.23 140.80 -20.77
CA ILE A 390 -28.77 139.90 -19.74
C ILE A 390 -29.61 138.78 -20.38
N GLU A 391 -30.49 139.10 -21.33
CA GLU A 391 -31.28 138.13 -22.09
C GLU A 391 -30.39 137.07 -22.74
N GLY A 392 -29.30 137.50 -23.41
CA GLY A 392 -28.33 136.57 -23.99
C GLY A 392 -27.67 135.67 -22.93
N THR A 393 -27.36 136.20 -21.75
CA THR A 393 -26.79 135.41 -20.65
C THR A 393 -27.79 134.39 -20.09
N ILE A 394 -29.07 134.74 -20.03
CA ILE A 394 -30.14 133.83 -19.58
C ILE A 394 -30.33 132.70 -20.59
N ASP A 395 -30.35 133.02 -21.88
CA ASP A 395 -30.47 132.01 -22.94
C ASP A 395 -29.27 131.06 -22.95
N ASP A 396 -28.05 131.58 -22.76
CA ASP A 396 -26.85 130.75 -22.60
C ASP A 396 -26.96 129.83 -21.35
N ALA A 397 -27.42 130.35 -20.21
CA ALA A 397 -27.59 129.57 -18.98
C ALA A 397 -28.68 128.49 -19.10
N ARG A 398 -29.78 128.77 -19.81
CA ARG A 398 -30.81 127.77 -20.14
C ARG A 398 -30.25 126.68 -21.04
N GLN A 399 -29.48 127.05 -22.06
CA GLN A 399 -28.84 126.08 -22.95
C GLN A 399 -27.86 125.18 -22.18
N ASP A 400 -27.04 125.76 -21.30
CA ASP A 400 -26.13 125.00 -20.44
C ASP A 400 -26.89 124.02 -19.53
N ALA A 401 -28.03 124.44 -18.95
CA ALA A 401 -28.87 123.56 -18.12
C ALA A 401 -29.46 122.38 -18.93
N LEU A 402 -29.89 122.63 -20.18
CA LEU A 402 -30.36 121.58 -21.09
C LEU A 402 -29.24 120.59 -21.45
N ASP A 403 -28.04 121.09 -21.76
CA ASP A 403 -26.88 120.26 -22.10
C ASP A 403 -26.47 119.39 -20.90
N VAL A 404 -26.46 119.93 -19.69
CA VAL A 404 -26.22 119.17 -18.45
C VAL A 404 -27.30 118.10 -18.26
N SER A 405 -28.58 118.42 -18.45
CA SER A 405 -29.68 117.46 -18.34
C SER A 405 -29.53 116.29 -19.32
N GLU A 406 -29.15 116.57 -20.57
CA GLU A 406 -28.90 115.54 -21.58
C GLU A 406 -27.70 114.66 -21.21
N GLN A 407 -26.60 115.27 -20.75
CA GLN A 407 -25.42 114.56 -20.26
C GLN A 407 -25.79 113.63 -19.10
N MET A 408 -26.61 114.11 -18.17
CA MET A 408 -27.05 113.33 -17.03
C MET A 408 -27.92 112.13 -17.41
N GLY A 409 -28.80 112.30 -18.40
CA GLY A 409 -29.58 111.19 -18.95
C GLY A 409 -28.71 110.09 -19.55
N ARG A 410 -27.63 110.46 -20.27
CA ARG A 410 -26.65 109.50 -20.79
C ARG A 410 -25.93 108.77 -19.65
N THR A 411 -25.41 109.50 -18.67
CA THR A 411 -24.69 108.90 -17.53
C THR A 411 -25.59 107.98 -16.70
N MET A 412 -26.88 108.29 -16.53
CA MET A 412 -27.82 107.37 -15.86
C MET A 412 -27.98 106.05 -16.62
N SER A 413 -28.10 106.11 -17.95
CA SER A 413 -28.16 104.90 -18.79
C SER A 413 -26.88 104.07 -18.67
N GLU A 414 -25.71 104.70 -18.69
CA GLU A 414 -24.42 104.02 -18.54
C GLU A 414 -24.27 103.36 -17.15
N LEU A 415 -24.81 103.99 -16.10
CA LEU A 415 -24.84 103.42 -14.74
C LEU A 415 -25.76 102.21 -14.63
N GLU A 416 -26.93 102.24 -15.28
CA GLU A 416 -27.83 101.09 -15.33
C GLU A 416 -27.18 99.89 -16.02
N ASP A 417 -26.58 100.09 -17.19
CA ASP A 417 -25.84 99.05 -17.92
C ASP A 417 -24.65 98.51 -17.11
N SER A 418 -23.93 99.39 -16.40
CA SER A 418 -22.81 99.00 -15.54
C SER A 418 -23.28 98.18 -14.34
N SER A 419 -24.40 98.56 -13.72
CA SER A 419 -24.98 97.84 -12.58
C SER A 419 -25.45 96.44 -12.96
N GLU A 420 -26.09 96.29 -14.13
CA GLU A 420 -26.47 94.99 -14.68
C GLU A 420 -25.23 94.10 -14.94
N THR A 421 -24.17 94.69 -15.46
CA THR A 421 -22.91 93.98 -15.72
C THR A 421 -22.26 93.48 -14.42
N VAL A 422 -22.19 94.31 -13.38
CA VAL A 422 -21.62 93.92 -12.08
C VAL A 422 -22.50 92.88 -11.38
N THR A 423 -23.83 93.01 -11.47
CA THR A 423 -24.78 92.00 -10.94
C THR A 423 -24.54 90.64 -11.60
N THR A 424 -24.39 90.61 -12.93
CA THR A 424 -24.09 89.38 -13.67
C THR A 424 -22.73 88.79 -13.27
N ALA A 425 -21.73 89.64 -13.02
CA ALA A 425 -20.43 89.19 -12.53
C ALA A 425 -20.54 88.55 -11.12
N ASN A 426 -21.34 89.14 -10.22
CA ASN A 426 -21.60 88.58 -8.88
C ASN A 426 -22.28 87.19 -8.96
N GLU A 427 -23.30 87.03 -9.80
CA GLU A 427 -23.96 85.74 -10.04
C GLU A 427 -23.00 84.68 -10.62
N THR A 428 -22.08 85.11 -11.49
CA THR A 428 -21.04 84.24 -12.06
C THR A 428 -20.07 83.78 -10.98
N LEU A 429 -19.61 84.67 -10.10
CA LEU A 429 -18.73 84.34 -8.98
C LEU A 429 -19.40 83.40 -7.97
N GLN A 430 -20.70 83.56 -7.74
CA GLN A 430 -21.49 82.63 -6.93
C GLN A 430 -21.51 81.23 -7.56
N SER A 431 -21.71 81.15 -8.88
CA SER A 431 -21.71 79.87 -9.61
C SER A 431 -20.33 79.20 -9.60
N ILE A 432 -19.25 79.99 -9.69
CA ILE A 432 -17.88 79.50 -9.56
C ILE A 432 -17.65 78.90 -8.18
N THR A 433 -18.04 79.62 -7.11
CA THR A 433 -17.89 79.15 -5.72
C THR A 433 -18.61 77.80 -5.52
N ALA A 434 -19.85 77.68 -5.98
CA ALA A 434 -20.60 76.41 -5.92
C ALA A 434 -19.91 75.27 -6.70
N THR A 435 -19.38 75.57 -7.89
CA THR A 435 -18.65 74.57 -8.70
C THR A 435 -17.38 74.11 -8.00
N VAL A 436 -16.70 75.01 -7.30
CA VAL A 436 -15.48 74.70 -6.54
C VAL A 436 -15.80 73.84 -5.31
N GLU A 437 -16.90 74.09 -4.61
CA GLU A 437 -17.39 73.23 -3.52
C GLU A 437 -17.73 71.80 -4.01
N ASP A 438 -18.30 71.68 -5.22
CA ASP A 438 -18.53 70.38 -5.86
C ASP A 438 -17.21 69.66 -6.17
N VAL A 439 -16.18 70.39 -6.64
CA VAL A 439 -14.83 69.83 -6.87
C VAL A 439 -14.20 69.35 -5.57
N ASP A 440 -14.29 70.13 -4.49
CA ASP A 440 -13.77 69.72 -3.17
C ASP A 440 -14.47 68.45 -2.65
N THR A 441 -15.78 68.34 -2.84
CA THR A 441 -16.54 67.12 -2.50
C THR A 441 -16.06 65.93 -3.34
N ALA A 442 -15.87 66.11 -4.64
CA ALA A 442 -15.36 65.06 -5.51
C ALA A 442 -13.93 64.63 -5.13
N MET A 443 -13.07 65.56 -4.71
CA MET A 443 -11.73 65.23 -4.23
C MET A 443 -11.75 64.40 -2.94
N LYS A 444 -12.69 64.65 -2.03
CA LYS A 444 -12.89 63.79 -0.84
C LYS A 444 -13.29 62.37 -1.22
N ASP A 445 -14.14 62.20 -2.24
CA ASP A 445 -14.50 60.87 -2.74
C ASP A 445 -13.29 60.17 -3.38
N VAL A 446 -12.47 60.89 -4.14
CA VAL A 446 -11.22 60.36 -4.70
C VAL A 446 -10.24 59.96 -3.58
N ALA A 447 -10.10 60.77 -2.52
CA ALA A 447 -9.25 60.45 -1.39
C ALA A 447 -9.67 59.13 -0.71
N ASN A 448 -10.97 58.96 -0.43
CA ASN A 448 -11.50 57.72 0.14
C ASN A 448 -11.23 56.50 -0.77
N ALA A 449 -11.46 56.65 -2.09
CA ALA A 449 -11.19 55.58 -3.05
C ALA A 449 -9.68 55.26 -3.16
N THR A 450 -8.82 56.26 -2.95
CA THR A 450 -7.37 56.10 -2.94
C THR A 450 -6.90 55.36 -1.68
N ASP A 451 -7.48 55.66 -0.51
CA ASP A 451 -7.24 54.92 0.73
C ASP A 451 -7.66 53.43 0.61
N GLU A 452 -8.82 53.17 0.02
CA GLU A 452 -9.27 51.80 -0.29
C GLU A 452 -8.33 51.10 -1.29
N GLY A 453 -7.83 51.85 -2.28
CA GLY A 453 -6.84 51.38 -3.24
C GLY A 453 -5.51 51.00 -2.58
N ALA A 454 -5.04 51.79 -1.61
CA ALA A 454 -3.82 51.51 -0.86
C ALA A 454 -3.96 50.22 -0.04
N ALA A 455 -5.06 50.08 0.72
CA ALA A 455 -5.34 48.88 1.50
C ALA A 455 -5.43 47.62 0.60
N SER A 456 -6.04 47.75 -0.58
CA SER A 456 -6.14 46.66 -1.55
C SER A 456 -4.76 46.27 -2.12
N ALA A 457 -3.90 47.24 -2.40
CA ALA A 457 -2.54 46.97 -2.86
C ALA A 457 -1.70 46.23 -1.79
N GLU A 458 -1.84 46.60 -0.52
CA GLU A 458 -1.20 45.90 0.60
C GLU A 458 -1.71 44.45 0.74
N GLU A 459 -3.02 44.21 0.61
CA GLU A 459 -3.60 42.86 0.67
C GLU A 459 -3.14 41.98 -0.50
N VAL A 460 -3.06 42.55 -1.70
CA VAL A 460 -2.54 41.85 -2.89
C VAL A 460 -1.06 41.51 -2.70
N ALA A 461 -0.24 42.45 -2.22
CA ALA A 461 1.17 42.20 -1.92
C ALA A 461 1.35 41.07 -0.89
N ALA A 462 0.57 41.08 0.20
CA ALA A 462 0.61 40.02 1.20
C ALA A 462 0.21 38.65 0.61
N THR A 463 -0.78 38.64 -0.27
CA THR A 463 -1.21 37.41 -0.96
C THR A 463 -0.14 36.89 -1.91
N ILE A 464 0.50 37.77 -2.70
CA ILE A 464 1.60 37.39 -3.59
C ILE A 464 2.75 36.76 -2.81
N SER A 465 3.17 37.39 -1.70
CA SER A 465 4.22 36.86 -0.83
C SER A 465 3.86 35.47 -0.27
N GLN A 466 2.61 35.26 0.16
CA GLN A 466 2.18 33.95 0.66
C GLN A 466 2.21 32.88 -0.44
N VAL A 467 1.76 33.20 -1.66
CA VAL A 467 1.76 32.25 -2.77
C VAL A 467 3.20 31.96 -3.24
N GLU A 468 4.11 32.92 -3.13
CA GLU A 468 5.54 32.72 -3.41
C GLU A 468 6.15 31.70 -2.43
N ASP A 469 5.91 31.87 -1.14
CA ASP A 469 6.35 30.94 -0.10
C ASP A 469 5.76 29.53 -0.33
N ASP A 470 4.45 29.45 -0.58
CA ASP A 470 3.76 28.17 -0.88
C ASP A 470 4.36 27.50 -2.13
N ALA A 471 4.71 28.28 -3.15
CA ALA A 471 5.31 27.74 -4.37
C ALA A 471 6.68 27.12 -4.11
N LEU A 472 7.52 27.78 -3.30
CA LEU A 472 8.82 27.25 -2.90
C LEU A 472 8.69 25.99 -2.04
N ASP A 473 7.72 25.94 -1.12
CA ASP A 473 7.42 24.76 -0.30
C ASP A 473 6.97 23.57 -1.15
N VAL A 474 6.13 23.80 -2.16
CA VAL A 474 5.71 22.76 -3.11
C VAL A 474 6.90 22.29 -3.95
N ALA A 475 7.79 23.19 -4.38
CA ALA A 475 9.00 22.80 -5.12
C ALA A 475 9.92 21.89 -4.28
N GLU A 476 10.16 22.24 -3.01
CA GLU A 476 10.95 21.40 -2.10
C GLU A 476 10.29 20.04 -1.83
N THR A 477 8.99 20.05 -1.56
CA THR A 477 8.23 18.81 -1.31
C THR A 477 8.22 17.91 -2.54
N SER A 478 8.10 18.49 -3.73
CA SER A 478 8.15 17.76 -5.01
C SER A 478 9.53 17.12 -5.18
N LYS A 479 10.62 17.84 -4.93
CA LYS A 479 11.96 17.25 -4.98
C LYS A 479 12.12 16.03 -4.06
N ASN A 480 11.63 16.14 -2.81
CA ASN A 480 11.67 15.01 -1.87
C ASN A 480 10.82 13.82 -2.34
N LEU A 481 9.68 14.08 -3.00
CA LEU A 481 8.81 13.03 -3.54
C LEU A 481 9.43 12.36 -4.77
N ALA A 482 10.14 13.11 -5.62
CA ALA A 482 10.90 12.54 -6.74
C ALA A 482 12.00 11.59 -6.24
N ASP A 483 12.76 11.99 -5.21
CA ASP A 483 13.78 11.14 -4.59
C ASP A 483 13.16 9.86 -3.97
N ALA A 484 11.96 9.96 -3.40
CA ALA A 484 11.23 8.81 -2.88
C ALA A 484 10.73 7.87 -3.99
N ALA A 485 10.28 8.41 -5.12
CA ALA A 485 9.89 7.63 -6.30
C ALA A 485 11.09 6.89 -6.90
N GLU A 486 12.27 7.52 -6.99
CA GLU A 486 13.50 6.82 -7.41
C GLU A 486 13.89 5.67 -6.46
N ALA A 487 13.81 5.90 -5.15
CA ALA A 487 14.09 4.84 -4.17
C ALA A 487 13.09 3.67 -4.28
N ALA A 488 11.82 3.97 -4.61
CA ALA A 488 10.83 2.94 -4.90
C ALA A 488 11.19 2.16 -6.18
N ALA A 489 11.61 2.83 -7.26
CA ALA A 489 12.07 2.18 -8.49
C ALA A 489 13.28 1.26 -8.26
N GLU A 490 14.27 1.70 -7.46
CA GLU A 490 15.42 0.88 -7.07
C GLU A 490 14.97 -0.36 -6.27
N THR A 491 14.04 -0.18 -5.33
CA THR A 491 13.48 -1.29 -4.54
C THR A 491 12.76 -2.32 -5.41
N MET A 492 12.03 -1.87 -6.43
CA MET A 492 11.36 -2.75 -7.39
C MET A 492 12.37 -3.53 -8.25
N THR A 493 13.46 -2.87 -8.68
CA THR A 493 14.56 -3.53 -9.39
C THR A 493 15.20 -4.64 -8.56
N VAL A 494 15.47 -4.38 -7.27
CA VAL A 494 16.02 -5.38 -6.34
C VAL A 494 15.03 -6.53 -6.10
N SER A 495 13.74 -6.22 -6.04
CA SER A 495 12.67 -7.23 -5.88
C SER A 495 12.58 -8.13 -7.11
N ALA A 496 12.61 -7.56 -8.33
CA ALA A 496 12.65 -8.32 -9.58
C ALA A 496 13.87 -9.25 -9.63
N GLN A 497 15.05 -8.78 -9.20
CA GLN A 497 16.24 -9.63 -9.10
C GLN A 497 16.04 -10.79 -8.11
N SER A 498 15.48 -10.53 -6.93
CA SER A 498 15.23 -11.56 -5.91
C SER A 498 14.23 -12.62 -6.40
N VAL A 499 13.23 -12.20 -7.19
CA VAL A 499 12.24 -13.08 -7.81
C VAL A 499 12.88 -13.91 -8.92
N SER A 500 13.77 -13.33 -9.74
CA SER A 500 14.56 -14.07 -10.72
C SER A 500 15.43 -15.15 -10.06
N GLU A 501 16.06 -14.85 -8.92
CA GLU A 501 16.84 -15.85 -8.16
C GLU A 501 15.95 -16.98 -7.61
N LEU A 502 14.70 -16.67 -7.24
CA LEU A 502 13.72 -17.68 -6.82
C LEU A 502 13.27 -18.55 -8.00
N ALA A 503 13.07 -17.96 -9.18
CA ALA A 503 12.76 -18.68 -10.41
C ALA A 503 13.87 -19.68 -10.75
N ASP A 504 15.14 -19.25 -10.69
CA ASP A 504 16.30 -20.11 -10.94
C ASP A 504 16.37 -21.30 -9.97
N ARG A 505 16.11 -21.07 -8.67
CA ARG A 505 16.08 -22.14 -7.66
C ARG A 505 14.93 -23.11 -7.86
N THR A 506 13.77 -22.61 -8.28
CA THR A 506 12.60 -23.43 -8.58
C THR A 506 12.84 -24.28 -9.83
N ALA A 507 13.50 -23.73 -10.85
CA ALA A 507 13.94 -24.48 -12.03
C ALA A 507 14.96 -25.59 -11.66
N GLU A 508 15.91 -25.31 -10.75
CA GLU A 508 16.84 -26.33 -10.24
C GLU A 508 16.09 -27.43 -9.46
N LEU A 509 15.14 -27.06 -8.61
CA LEU A 509 14.30 -28.01 -7.88
C LEU A 509 13.52 -28.90 -8.84
N ARG A 510 12.88 -28.31 -9.86
CA ARG A 510 12.16 -29.04 -10.90
C ARG A 510 13.07 -30.03 -11.62
N ALA A 511 14.27 -29.62 -12.01
CA ALA A 511 15.24 -30.51 -12.64
C ALA A 511 15.68 -31.68 -11.74
N LYS A 512 15.64 -31.52 -10.41
CA LYS A 512 15.87 -32.63 -9.46
C LYS A 512 14.64 -33.52 -9.31
N LEU A 513 13.45 -32.94 -9.27
CA LEU A 513 12.20 -33.69 -9.21
C LEU A 513 11.98 -34.51 -10.48
N ASP A 514 12.37 -33.99 -11.65
CA ASP A 514 12.29 -34.67 -12.95
C ASP A 514 13.19 -35.92 -13.07
N GLN A 515 14.10 -36.15 -12.11
CA GLN A 515 14.89 -37.39 -12.03
C GLN A 515 14.09 -38.57 -11.47
N PHE A 516 12.94 -38.33 -10.83
CA PHE A 516 12.09 -39.38 -10.28
C PHE A 516 11.06 -39.85 -11.31
N ASP A 517 11.10 -41.12 -11.68
CA ASP A 517 10.09 -41.72 -12.55
C ASP A 517 8.89 -42.14 -11.71
N VAL A 518 7.79 -41.41 -11.83
CA VAL A 518 6.53 -41.72 -11.15
C VAL A 518 5.60 -42.46 -12.10
N ALA A 519 4.82 -43.43 -11.58
CA ALA A 519 3.80 -44.09 -12.38
C ALA A 519 2.77 -43.04 -12.84
N THR A 520 2.80 -42.66 -14.12
CA THR A 520 1.75 -41.83 -14.69
C THR A 520 0.44 -42.60 -14.62
N SER A 521 -0.49 -42.13 -13.77
CA SER A 521 -1.89 -42.52 -13.87
C SER A 521 -2.41 -42.05 -15.23
N THR A 522 -2.25 -42.87 -16.27
CA THR A 522 -3.00 -42.71 -17.51
C THR A 522 -4.43 -43.16 -17.27
N ALA A 523 -5.17 -42.36 -16.49
CA ALA A 523 -6.62 -42.30 -16.57
C ALA A 523 -6.95 -41.16 -17.53
N SER A 524 -7.17 -41.52 -18.78
CA SER A 524 -7.76 -40.67 -19.80
C SER A 524 -9.17 -40.27 -19.35
N GLU A 525 -9.33 -39.12 -18.69
CA GLU A 525 -10.61 -38.44 -18.60
C GLU A 525 -10.65 -37.37 -19.71
N GLU A 526 -11.44 -37.66 -20.75
CA GLU A 526 -11.89 -36.67 -21.72
C GLU A 526 -12.50 -35.46 -20.98
N PRO A 527 -12.30 -34.22 -21.46
CA PRO A 527 -13.01 -33.08 -20.94
C PRO A 527 -14.48 -33.19 -21.36
N THR A 528 -15.34 -33.62 -20.44
CA THR A 528 -16.79 -33.53 -20.61
C THR A 528 -17.18 -32.07 -20.71
N ALA A 529 -17.53 -31.66 -21.93
CA ALA A 529 -18.19 -30.40 -22.22
C ALA A 529 -19.42 -30.23 -21.32
N THR A 530 -19.40 -29.20 -20.46
CA THR A 530 -20.58 -28.75 -19.72
C THR A 530 -21.37 -27.75 -20.56
N PRO A 531 -22.70 -27.88 -20.66
CA PRO A 531 -23.53 -27.05 -21.54
C PRO A 531 -23.82 -25.67 -20.94
N ALA A 532 -23.99 -24.71 -21.84
CA ALA A 532 -24.51 -23.38 -21.58
C ALA A 532 -25.95 -23.41 -21.02
N GLY A 533 -26.23 -22.54 -20.04
CA GLY A 533 -27.58 -22.16 -19.61
C GLY A 533 -27.58 -21.33 -18.31
N GLY A 534 -27.81 -20.02 -18.42
CA GLY A 534 -27.78 -18.98 -17.34
C GLY A 534 -28.93 -19.04 -16.32
N PRO A 535 -29.49 -17.94 -15.76
CA PRO A 535 -29.30 -16.49 -16.05
C PRO A 535 -29.11 -15.59 -14.79
N GLY A 536 -28.75 -14.30 -14.99
CA GLY A 536 -29.14 -13.23 -14.07
C GLY A 536 -28.05 -12.20 -13.72
N ALA A 537 -28.18 -10.98 -14.24
CA ALA A 537 -28.42 -9.76 -13.43
C ALA A 537 -28.20 -8.48 -14.25
N ALA A 538 -29.04 -7.48 -13.91
CA ALA A 538 -28.81 -6.03 -14.01
C ALA A 538 -28.99 -5.33 -15.37
N THR A 539 -30.24 -4.94 -15.60
CA THR A 539 -30.66 -3.62 -16.13
C THR A 539 -30.10 -2.46 -15.28
N THR A 540 -29.84 -1.32 -15.95
CA THR A 540 -29.68 0.10 -15.52
C THR A 540 -28.30 0.66 -15.90
N ALA A 541 -28.09 1.85 -16.44
CA ALA A 541 -28.94 2.84 -17.10
C ALA A 541 -27.98 3.73 -17.93
N ASP A 542 -28.40 4.08 -19.13
CA ASP A 542 -27.74 4.98 -20.06
C ASP A 542 -28.11 6.44 -19.74
N ASN A 543 -27.12 7.34 -19.94
CA ASN A 543 -27.19 8.78 -20.16
C ASN A 543 -28.03 9.68 -19.22
N THR A 544 -27.33 10.54 -18.47
CA THR A 544 -27.81 11.90 -18.17
C THR A 544 -26.77 12.92 -18.64
N GLU A 545 -27.11 13.52 -19.77
CA GLU A 545 -26.63 14.78 -20.30
C GLU A 545 -27.02 15.89 -19.30
N VAL A 546 -26.04 16.60 -18.75
CA VAL A 546 -26.26 17.82 -17.94
C VAL A 546 -25.78 19.00 -18.76
N THR A 547 -26.73 19.72 -19.33
CA THR A 547 -26.58 21.11 -19.77
C THR A 547 -26.56 22.00 -18.53
N GLY A 548 -25.46 22.73 -18.31
CA GLY A 548 -25.39 23.85 -17.38
C GLY A 548 -25.20 25.15 -18.17
N ASP A 549 -26.15 26.06 -18.01
CA ASP A 549 -26.08 27.49 -18.33
C ASP A 549 -26.39 28.21 -17.02
N ASP A 550 -25.37 28.87 -16.45
CA ASP A 550 -25.41 30.08 -15.61
C ASP A 550 -23.95 30.46 -15.23
#